data_AF-A0A7Z0NGU8-F1
#
_entry.id   AF-A0A7Z0NGU8-F1
#
_cell.length_a   1.000
_cell.length_b   1.000
_cell.length_c   1.000
_cell.angle_alpha   90.00
_cell.angle_beta   90.00
_cell.angle_gamma   90.00
#
_symmetry.space_group_name_H-M   'P 1'
#
loop_
_entity.id
_entity.type
_entity.pdbx_description
1 polymer ?
#
loop_
_entity_poly.entity_id
_entity_poly.type
_entity_poly.pdbx_seq_one_letter_code
_entity_poly.pdbx_strand_id
1 'polypeptide(L)'
;MSTIPLSRIVDTLEHGVVLDVTMEDLQFRAYVVVSPPDINLVADFVPQQQFEEDGDVHVTAISYPAEARDQIQDIAFNMNQGDAAIFLCGNEKAYLSALEELGQEILDGGSASPQRLN
;
A
#
# COMPACT_ATOMS: atom_id res chain seq x y z
N MET A 1 22.98 -1.59 -5.73
CA MET A 1 21.91 -2.52 -5.32
C MET A 1 20.65 -1.70 -5.28
N SER A 2 19.77 -1.84 -6.26
CA SER A 2 18.49 -1.13 -6.26
C SER A 2 17.52 -1.94 -5.43
N THR A 3 17.28 -1.51 -4.19
CA THR A 3 16.22 -2.07 -3.34
C THR A 3 14.89 -1.56 -3.91
N ILE A 4 14.29 -2.34 -4.79
CA ILE A 4 12.93 -2.06 -5.29
C ILE A 4 11.98 -2.67 -4.25
N PRO A 5 11.10 -1.90 -3.60
CA PRO A 5 10.12 -2.47 -2.70
C PRO A 5 9.23 -3.45 -3.48
N LEU A 6 9.11 -4.67 -2.98
CA LEU A 6 8.26 -5.71 -3.57
C LEU A 6 6.94 -5.71 -2.80
N SER A 7 5.88 -5.23 -3.43
CA SER A 7 4.53 -5.43 -2.91
C SER A 7 3.87 -6.62 -3.58
N ARG A 8 3.06 -7.35 -2.81
CA ARG A 8 2.26 -8.48 -3.29
C ARG A 8 0.83 -8.31 -2.81
N ILE A 9 -0.14 -8.37 -3.73
CA ILE A 9 -1.55 -8.43 -3.35
C ILE A 9 -1.79 -9.73 -2.56
N VAL A 10 -2.15 -9.59 -1.30
CA VAL A 10 -2.50 -10.70 -0.41
C VAL A 10 -4.00 -10.87 -0.29
N ASP A 11 -4.77 -9.78 -0.44
CA ASP A 11 -6.23 -9.80 -0.39
C ASP A 11 -6.83 -8.68 -1.24
N THR A 12 -8.10 -8.81 -1.61
CA THR A 12 -8.83 -7.81 -2.42
C THR A 12 -10.19 -7.57 -1.78
N LEU A 13 -10.47 -6.31 -1.44
CA LEU A 13 -11.70 -5.82 -0.84
C LEU A 13 -12.64 -5.29 -1.94
N GLU A 14 -13.93 -5.16 -1.65
CA GLU A 14 -14.95 -4.71 -2.62
C GLU A 14 -14.65 -3.32 -3.22
N HIS A 15 -13.92 -2.48 -2.47
CA HIS A 15 -13.47 -1.15 -2.89
C HIS A 15 -11.96 -0.94 -2.71
N GLY A 16 -11.17 -1.98 -2.53
CA GLY A 16 -9.73 -1.82 -2.26
C GLY A 16 -8.92 -3.08 -2.42
N VAL A 17 -7.63 -2.99 -2.14
CA VAL A 17 -6.70 -4.11 -2.18
C VAL A 17 -5.79 -4.07 -0.96
N VAL A 18 -5.41 -5.26 -0.52
CA VAL A 18 -4.45 -5.44 0.56
C VAL A 18 -3.16 -5.94 -0.06
N LEU A 19 -2.12 -5.15 0.12
CA LEU A 19 -0.78 -5.38 -0.36
C LEU A 19 0.09 -5.71 0.83
N ASP A 20 0.92 -6.70 0.68
CA ASP A 20 1.99 -7.02 1.59
C ASP A 20 3.28 -6.48 0.98
N VAL A 21 3.85 -5.46 1.62
CA VAL A 21 5.04 -4.77 1.13
C VAL A 21 6.23 -5.32 1.89
N THR A 22 7.18 -5.88 1.15
CA THR A 22 8.45 -6.37 1.68
C THR A 22 9.56 -5.43 1.23
N MET A 23 10.23 -4.80 2.19
CA MET A 23 11.43 -3.99 2.00
C MET A 23 12.59 -4.57 2.80
N GLU A 24 13.56 -5.17 2.10
CA GLU A 24 14.75 -5.79 2.70
C GLU A 24 14.42 -6.95 3.66
N ASP A 25 14.21 -6.67 4.94
CA ASP A 25 13.78 -7.62 5.99
C ASP A 25 12.50 -7.16 6.71
N LEU A 26 11.97 -5.97 6.35
CA LEU A 26 10.79 -5.38 6.93
C LEU A 26 9.56 -5.71 6.06
N GLN A 27 8.57 -6.31 6.70
CA GLN A 27 7.28 -6.64 6.11
C GLN A 27 6.20 -5.82 6.81
N PHE A 28 5.40 -5.11 6.02
CA PHE A 28 4.24 -4.38 6.51
C PHE A 28 3.06 -4.54 5.54
N ARG A 29 1.86 -4.30 6.05
CA ARG A 29 0.65 -4.48 5.28
C ARG A 29 0.09 -3.14 4.83
N ALA A 30 0.01 -2.91 3.52
CA ALA A 30 -0.58 -1.73 2.91
C ALA A 30 -1.98 -2.01 2.35
N TYR A 31 -2.99 -1.42 2.95
CA TYR A 31 -4.37 -1.40 2.49
C TYR A 31 -4.57 -0.19 1.59
N VAL A 32 -4.96 -0.37 0.33
CA VAL A 32 -5.24 0.72 -0.61
C VAL A 32 -6.70 0.63 -1.01
N VAL A 33 -7.51 1.63 -0.65
CA VAL A 33 -8.97 1.60 -0.84
C VAL A 33 -9.42 2.81 -1.65
N VAL A 34 -10.21 2.61 -2.70
CA VAL A 34 -10.89 3.67 -3.45
C VAL A 34 -12.23 3.96 -2.78
N SER A 35 -12.26 4.98 -1.93
CA SER A 35 -13.47 5.39 -1.23
C SER A 35 -13.39 6.87 -0.89
N PRO A 36 -14.53 7.52 -0.59
CA PRO A 36 -14.47 8.82 0.07
C PRO A 36 -13.50 8.72 1.27
N PRO A 37 -12.69 9.75 1.54
CA PRO A 37 -11.71 9.76 2.62
C PRO A 37 -12.42 9.80 3.98
N ASP A 38 -13.01 8.67 4.36
CA ASP A 38 -13.86 8.48 5.51
C ASP A 38 -13.19 7.49 6.46
N ILE A 39 -12.59 8.03 7.52
CA ILE A 39 -11.91 7.23 8.55
C ILE A 39 -12.87 6.26 9.28
N ASN A 40 -14.18 6.53 9.25
CA ASN A 40 -15.18 5.62 9.79
C ASN A 40 -15.25 4.29 9.02
N LEU A 41 -14.94 4.30 7.73
CA LEU A 41 -14.92 3.07 6.93
C LEU A 41 -13.66 2.23 7.24
N VAL A 42 -12.57 2.85 7.68
CA VAL A 42 -11.32 2.15 8.04
C VAL A 42 -11.54 1.16 9.18
N ALA A 43 -12.35 1.52 10.18
CA ALA A 43 -12.68 0.64 11.29
C ALA A 43 -13.52 -0.58 10.87
N ASP A 44 -14.17 -0.53 9.70
CA ASP A 44 -14.93 -1.65 9.12
C ASP A 44 -14.01 -2.59 8.32
N PHE A 45 -12.98 -2.03 7.67
CA PHE A 45 -12.02 -2.79 6.85
C PHE A 45 -10.88 -3.44 7.63
N VAL A 46 -10.42 -2.78 8.70
CA VAL A 46 -9.29 -3.27 9.49
C VAL A 46 -9.84 -4.14 10.63
N PRO A 47 -9.58 -5.45 10.62
CA PRO A 47 -10.02 -6.31 11.72
C PRO A 47 -9.41 -5.82 13.03
N GLN A 48 -10.22 -5.79 14.09
CA GLN A 48 -9.78 -5.39 15.44
C GLN A 48 -8.51 -6.14 15.89
N GLN A 49 -8.30 -7.36 15.40
CA GLN A 49 -7.11 -8.15 15.65
C GLN A 49 -5.80 -7.46 15.24
N GLN A 50 -5.80 -6.60 14.20
CA GLN A 50 -4.63 -5.79 13.84
C GLN A 50 -4.35 -4.66 14.84
N PHE A 51 -5.39 -4.14 15.49
CA PHE A 51 -5.24 -3.17 16.58
C PHE A 51 -4.84 -3.84 17.90
N GLU A 52 -4.98 -5.16 18.01
CA GLU A 52 -4.58 -5.95 19.18
C GLU A 52 -3.15 -6.51 19.06
N GLU A 53 -2.61 -6.65 17.85
CA GLU A 53 -1.18 -6.93 17.66
C GLU A 53 -0.36 -5.67 17.99
N ASP A 54 0.88 -5.82 18.45
CA ASP A 54 1.78 -4.73 18.91
C ASP A 54 2.20 -3.73 17.79
N GLY A 55 1.53 -3.77 16.63
CA GLY A 55 1.78 -2.91 15.47
C GLY A 55 0.82 -1.72 15.44
N ASP A 56 1.32 -0.56 15.03
CA ASP A 56 0.48 0.63 14.84
C ASP A 56 -0.23 0.59 13.49
N VAL A 57 -1.32 1.35 13.41
CA VAL A 57 -2.19 1.40 12.23
C VAL A 57 -2.15 2.83 11.70
N HIS A 58 -1.34 3.06 10.67
CA HIS A 58 -1.20 4.37 10.05
C HIS A 58 -2.21 4.55 8.94
N VAL A 59 -3.10 5.52 9.10
CA VAL A 59 -4.11 5.87 8.10
C VAL A 59 -3.75 7.18 7.41
N THR A 60 -3.82 7.20 6.09
CA THR A 60 -3.72 8.43 5.30
C THR A 60 -4.77 8.50 4.22
N ALA A 61 -5.20 9.72 3.91
CA ALA A 61 -6.10 10.01 2.80
C ALA A 61 -5.33 10.68 1.66
N ILE A 62 -5.32 10.04 0.49
CA ILE A 62 -4.71 10.55 -0.73
C ILE A 62 -5.84 11.11 -1.61
N SER A 63 -5.96 12.43 -1.61
CA SER A 63 -6.90 13.14 -2.49
C SER A 63 -6.35 13.29 -3.90
N TYR A 64 -5.04 13.50 -4.02
CA TYR A 64 -4.35 13.78 -5.28
C TYR A 64 -3.23 12.77 -5.57
N PRO A 65 -3.06 12.33 -6.82
CA PRO A 65 -2.01 11.38 -7.20
C PRO A 65 -0.59 11.91 -6.95
N ALA A 66 -0.39 13.23 -7.04
CA ALA A 66 0.90 13.86 -6.75
C ALA A 66 1.33 13.72 -5.28
N GLU A 67 0.39 13.53 -4.36
CA GLU A 67 0.66 13.33 -2.93
C GLU A 67 0.85 11.85 -2.59
N ALA A 68 0.44 10.92 -3.46
CA ALA A 68 0.50 9.48 -3.19
C ALA A 68 1.92 9.05 -2.80
N ARG A 69 2.90 9.45 -3.61
CA ARG A 69 4.32 9.17 -3.39
C ARG A 69 4.83 9.68 -2.04
N ASP A 70 4.48 10.91 -1.69
CA ASP A 70 4.99 11.56 -0.47
C ASP A 70 4.35 10.91 0.76
N GLN A 71 3.02 10.73 0.74
CA GLN A 71 2.26 10.09 1.81
C GLN A 71 2.67 8.62 2.02
N ILE A 72 2.92 7.87 0.95
CA ILE A 72 3.37 6.48 1.02
C ILE A 72 4.78 6.40 1.60
N GLN A 73 5.70 7.24 1.14
CA GLN A 73 7.06 7.25 1.69
C GLN A 73 7.07 7.69 3.15
N ASP A 74 6.31 8.72 3.52
CA ASP A 74 6.26 9.21 4.90
C ASP A 74 5.73 8.14 5.86
N ILE A 75 4.61 7.50 5.50
CA ILE A 75 4.07 6.37 6.28
C ILE A 75 5.04 5.18 6.30
N ALA A 76 5.55 4.75 5.14
CA ALA A 76 6.44 3.60 5.08
C ALA A 76 7.74 3.84 5.87
N PHE A 77 8.20 5.09 5.98
CA PHE A 77 9.36 5.47 6.79
C PHE A 77 9.04 5.55 8.29
N ASN A 78 7.77 5.74 8.65
CA ASN A 78 7.32 5.74 10.05
C ASN A 78 7.02 4.33 10.58
N MET A 79 6.76 3.37 9.68
CA MET A 79 6.36 2.01 10.03
C MET A 79 7.46 1.15 10.62
N ASN A 80 7.06 0.27 11.54
CA ASN A 80 7.89 -0.81 12.04
C ASN A 80 7.39 -2.15 11.50
N GLN A 81 8.14 -3.20 11.85
CA GLN A 81 7.80 -4.56 11.49
C GLN A 81 6.49 -4.98 12.18
N GLY A 82 5.46 -5.27 11.39
CA GLY A 82 4.13 -5.63 11.89
C GLY A 82 3.08 -4.52 11.81
N ASP A 83 3.47 -3.29 11.47
CA ASP A 83 2.53 -2.19 11.26
C ASP A 83 1.66 -2.35 10.00
N ALA A 84 0.52 -1.65 10.01
CA ALA A 84 -0.44 -1.62 8.92
C ALA A 84 -0.64 -0.19 8.38
N ALA A 85 -0.46 -0.01 7.06
CA ALA A 85 -0.72 1.23 6.33
C ALA A 85 -2.10 1.18 5.69
N ILE A 86 -2.91 2.22 5.83
CA ILE A 86 -4.16 2.37 5.09
C ILE A 86 -4.13 3.65 4.27
N PHE A 87 -4.25 3.49 2.95
CA PHE A 87 -4.28 4.52 1.94
C PHE A 87 -5.70 4.67 1.39
N LEU A 88 -6.41 5.67 1.86
CA LEU A 88 -7.74 6.04 1.38
C LEU A 88 -7.61 6.95 0.16
N CYS A 89 -7.82 6.38 -1.02
CA CYS A 89 -7.76 7.09 -2.28
C CYS A 89 -9.13 7.66 -2.64
N GLY A 90 -9.23 8.98 -2.72
CA GLY A 90 -10.49 9.64 -3.08
C GLY A 90 -10.87 9.50 -4.56
N ASN A 91 -9.95 9.04 -5.41
CA ASN A 91 -10.13 8.91 -6.87
C ASN A 91 -9.31 7.73 -7.43
N GLU A 92 -9.75 7.15 -8.56
CA GLU A 92 -9.01 6.10 -9.28
C GLU A 92 -7.57 6.50 -9.65
N LYS A 93 -7.33 7.78 -9.97
CA LYS A 93 -5.97 8.25 -10.27
C LYS A 93 -5.03 8.17 -9.07
N ALA A 94 -5.52 8.55 -7.89
CA ALA A 94 -4.75 8.46 -6.66
C ALA A 94 -4.45 7.01 -6.29
N TYR A 95 -5.43 6.12 -6.54
CA TYR A 95 -5.28 4.68 -6.36
C TYR A 95 -4.21 4.07 -7.26
N LEU A 96 -4.27 4.35 -8.57
CA LEU A 96 -3.27 3.85 -9.51
C LEU A 96 -1.87 4.33 -9.14
N SER A 97 -1.71 5.63 -8.85
CA SER A 97 -0.42 6.16 -8.40
C SER A 97 0.04 5.51 -7.10
N ALA A 98 -0.85 5.25 -6.14
CA ALA A 98 -0.47 4.57 -4.90
C ALA A 98 0.06 3.15 -5.14
N LEU A 99 -0.58 2.40 -6.04
CA LEU A 99 -0.12 1.06 -6.42
C LEU A 99 1.26 1.10 -7.08
N GLU A 100 1.47 2.02 -8.04
CA GLU A 100 2.75 2.19 -8.72
C GLU A 100 3.88 2.51 -7.73
N GLU A 101 3.64 3.42 -6.78
CA GLU A 101 4.61 3.80 -5.76
C GLU A 101 4.94 2.67 -4.78
N LEU A 102 3.96 1.81 -4.49
CA LEU A 102 4.16 0.60 -3.69
C LEU A 102 4.91 -0.51 -4.46
N GLY A 103 5.26 -0.29 -5.73
CA GLY A 103 5.94 -1.27 -6.56
C GLY A 103 5.02 -2.38 -7.05
N GLN A 104 3.71 -2.17 -7.10
CA GLN A 104 2.85 -3.02 -7.90
C GLN A 104 3.23 -2.81 -9.36
N GLU A 105 3.80 -3.84 -9.97
CA GLU A 105 3.88 -3.93 -11.42
C GLU A 105 2.44 -4.07 -11.93
N ILE A 106 1.81 -2.93 -12.21
CA ILE A 106 0.65 -2.90 -13.08
C ILE A 106 1.19 -3.46 -14.39
N LEU A 107 0.84 -4.71 -14.69
CA LEU A 107 1.13 -5.36 -15.96
C LEU A 107 0.33 -4.64 -17.06
N ASP A 108 0.67 -3.37 -17.34
CA ASP A 108 0.33 -2.72 -18.59
C ASP A 108 1.14 -3.46 -19.66
N GLY A 109 0.43 -4.22 -20.50
CA GLY A 109 1.03 -5.13 -21.45
C GLY A 109 1.96 -4.41 -22.42
N GLY A 110 3.27 -4.41 -22.12
CA GLY A 110 4.25 -3.87 -23.06
C GLY A 110 5.65 -3.67 -22.50
N SER A 111 6.46 -4.73 -22.56
CA SER A 111 7.96 -4.69 -22.55
C SER A 111 8.60 -4.47 -21.17
N ALA A 112 9.65 -5.19 -20.74
CA ALA A 112 10.39 -6.28 -21.31
C ALA A 112 11.31 -6.91 -20.25
N SER A 113 11.34 -8.24 -20.26
CA SER A 113 12.47 -9.12 -19.95
C SER A 113 12.86 -9.37 -18.49
N PRO A 114 12.81 -10.64 -18.04
CA PRO A 114 13.48 -11.08 -16.83
C PRO A 114 14.99 -11.13 -17.10
N GLN A 115 15.77 -10.22 -16.49
CA GLN A 115 17.21 -10.47 -16.35
C GLN A 115 17.43 -11.46 -15.22
N ARG A 116 17.15 -12.71 -15.59
CA ARG A 116 17.66 -13.92 -14.99
C ARG A 116 19.19 -13.86 -15.09
N LEU A 117 19.82 -13.73 -13.93
CA LEU A 117 21.11 -14.28 -13.53
C LEU A 117 21.85 -15.10 -14.63
N ASN A 118 22.99 -14.58 -15.11
CA ASN A 118 24.27 -15.32 -15.19
C ASN A 118 25.42 -14.40 -15.61
#